data_AF-A0A0A3YU01-F1
#
_entry.id   AF-A0A0A3YU01-F1
#
_cell.length_a   1.000
_cell.length_b   1.000
_cell.length_c   1.000
_cell.angle_alpha   90.00
_cell.angle_beta   90.00
_cell.angle_gamma   90.00
#
_symmetry.space_group_name_H-M   'P 1'
#
loop_
_entity.id
_entity.type
_entity.pdbx_description
1 polymer ?
#
loop_
_entity_poly.entity_id
_entity_poly.type
_entity_poly.pdbx_seq_one_letter_code
_entity_poly.pdbx_strand_id
1 'polypeptide(L)'
;MRSSLALRSNVVPAETDIGRALARTKTNLILIIEEGCALVQCQVSSAVAAAMLAPLKGKAAGQFRALAGNLVEIDAAVTLPMAMRMLKAQDDIQARLQLN
;
A
#
# COMPACT_ATOMS: atom_id res chain seq x y z
N MET A 1 -33.91 -5.41 -22.72
CA MET A 1 -33.87 -5.19 -21.27
C MET A 1 -32.78 -6.07 -20.67
N ARG A 2 -31.63 -5.50 -20.26
CA ARG A 2 -30.58 -6.23 -19.54
C ARG A 2 -30.47 -5.62 -18.15
N SER A 3 -30.97 -6.36 -17.17
CA SER A 3 -30.98 -5.99 -15.76
C SER A 3 -29.55 -5.98 -15.24
N SER A 4 -29.07 -4.81 -14.82
CA SER A 4 -27.79 -4.63 -14.15
C SER A 4 -27.93 -5.14 -12.72
N LEU A 5 -27.52 -6.39 -12.49
CA LEU A 5 -27.44 -6.97 -11.16
C LEU A 5 -26.35 -6.22 -10.38
N ALA A 6 -26.76 -5.31 -9.49
CA ALA A 6 -25.89 -4.70 -8.50
C ALA A 6 -25.42 -5.81 -7.55
N LEU A 7 -24.24 -6.37 -7.84
CA LEU A 7 -23.52 -7.26 -6.93
C LEU A 7 -23.13 -6.45 -5.69
N ARG A 8 -24.04 -6.41 -4.71
CA ARG A 8 -23.69 -6.15 -3.32
C ARG A 8 -22.87 -7.34 -2.83
N SER A 9 -21.56 -7.30 -3.05
CA SER A 9 -20.65 -8.16 -2.31
C SER A 9 -20.58 -7.61 -0.88
N ASN A 10 -21.18 -8.35 0.05
CA ASN A 10 -20.77 -8.29 1.45
C ASN A 10 -19.31 -8.73 1.52
N VAL A 11 -18.38 -7.79 1.33
CA VAL A 11 -16.94 -8.06 1.45
C VAL A 11 -16.63 -8.13 2.93
N VAL A 12 -16.70 -9.34 3.47
CA VAL A 12 -15.89 -9.75 4.63
C VAL A 12 -14.43 -9.39 4.31
N PRO A 13 -13.62 -8.84 5.23
CA PRO A 13 -12.26 -8.40 4.96
C PRO A 13 -11.35 -9.63 4.78
N ALA A 14 -11.51 -10.30 3.65
CA ALA A 14 -10.59 -11.31 3.18
C ALA A 14 -9.38 -10.56 2.62
N GLU A 15 -8.19 -10.89 3.14
CA GLU A 15 -6.90 -10.44 2.62
C GLU A 15 -6.93 -10.38 1.10
N THR A 16 -6.79 -9.18 0.60
CA THR A 16 -6.62 -8.79 -0.80
C THR A 16 -5.41 -9.52 -1.41
N ASP A 17 -5.40 -9.67 -2.75
CA ASP A 17 -4.38 -10.46 -3.45
C ASP A 17 -2.94 -10.01 -3.15
N ILE A 18 -2.72 -8.72 -2.88
CA ILE A 18 -1.41 -8.16 -2.50
C ILE A 18 -1.00 -8.65 -1.11
N GLY A 19 -1.82 -8.45 -0.08
CA GLY A 19 -1.57 -8.98 1.26
C GLY A 19 -1.34 -10.50 1.26
N ARG A 20 -2.13 -11.25 0.47
CA ARG A 20 -1.93 -12.70 0.31
C ARG A 20 -0.63 -13.05 -0.42
N ALA A 21 -0.24 -12.30 -1.45
CA ALA A 21 1.01 -12.50 -2.16
C ALA A 21 2.22 -12.26 -1.23
N LEU A 22 2.20 -11.16 -0.47
CA LEU A 22 3.21 -10.80 0.53
C LEU A 22 3.33 -11.85 1.63
N ALA A 23 2.19 -12.32 2.18
CA ALA A 23 2.17 -13.34 3.21
C ALA A 23 2.77 -14.68 2.75
N ARG A 24 2.52 -15.08 1.49
CA ARG A 24 3.08 -16.32 0.90
C ARG A 24 4.59 -16.28 0.80
N THR A 25 5.16 -15.12 0.47
CA THR A 25 6.60 -14.93 0.32
C THR A 25 7.31 -14.55 1.62
N LYS A 26 6.56 -14.42 2.73
CA LYS A 26 7.06 -13.88 4.01
C LYS A 26 7.77 -12.53 3.83
N THR A 27 7.35 -11.74 2.84
CA THR A 27 7.88 -10.41 2.57
C THR A 27 6.84 -9.36 2.93
N ASN A 28 7.30 -8.19 3.38
CA ASN A 28 6.42 -7.10 3.79
C ASN A 28 6.27 -6.02 2.72
N LEU A 29 7.08 -6.10 1.65
CA LEU A 29 7.16 -5.13 0.57
C LEU A 29 7.62 -5.81 -0.73
N ILE A 30 6.98 -5.45 -1.84
CA ILE A 30 7.42 -5.73 -3.20
C ILE A 30 7.75 -4.40 -3.86
N LEU A 31 8.93 -4.33 -4.47
CA LEU A 31 9.41 -3.20 -5.25
C LEU A 31 9.79 -3.69 -6.64
N ILE A 32 9.11 -3.20 -7.67
CA ILE A 32 9.43 -3.47 -9.07
C ILE A 32 9.91 -2.18 -9.69
N ILE A 33 11.08 -2.19 -10.33
CA ILE A 33 11.68 -1.02 -10.97
C ILE A 33 11.80 -1.30 -12.46
N GLU A 34 11.21 -0.45 -13.27
CA GLU A 34 11.23 -0.56 -14.73
C GLU A 34 11.30 0.84 -15.34
N GLU A 35 12.30 1.08 -16.20
CA GLU A 35 12.46 2.33 -16.96
C GLU A 35 12.37 3.63 -16.12
N GLY A 36 12.90 3.63 -14.90
CA GLY A 36 12.88 4.79 -13.99
C GLY A 36 11.54 5.01 -13.27
N CYS A 37 10.57 4.14 -13.50
CA CYS A 37 9.37 3.99 -12.70
C CYS A 37 9.58 2.88 -11.64
N ALA A 38 8.81 2.98 -10.57
CA ALA A 38 8.81 2.05 -9.47
C ALA A 38 7.37 1.76 -9.05
N LEU A 39 7.03 0.48 -8.96
CA LEU A 39 5.80 0.00 -8.36
C LEU A 39 6.10 -0.44 -6.92
N VAL A 40 5.46 0.24 -5.96
CA VAL A 40 5.59 -0.06 -4.53
C VAL A 40 4.30 -0.73 -4.07
N GLN A 41 4.44 -1.99 -3.65
CA GLN A 41 3.34 -2.80 -3.14
C GLN A 41 3.63 -3.29 -1.73
N CYS A 42 2.84 -2.87 -0.75
CA CYS A 42 3.01 -3.30 0.63
C CYS A 42 1.70 -3.24 1.42
N GLN A 43 1.63 -4.00 2.51
CA GLN A 43 0.57 -3.93 3.50
C GLN A 43 1.18 -3.47 4.83
N VAL A 44 0.76 -2.32 5.30
CA VAL A 44 1.32 -1.67 6.51
C VAL A 44 0.22 -1.10 7.39
N SER A 45 0.54 -0.67 8.60
CA SER A 45 -0.43 0.03 9.45
C SER A 45 -0.79 1.40 8.88
N SER A 46 -1.97 1.92 9.22
CA SER A 46 -2.43 3.23 8.75
C SER A 46 -1.44 4.37 9.06
N ALA A 47 -0.74 4.31 10.20
CA ALA A 47 0.27 5.29 10.58
C ALA A 47 1.49 5.26 9.65
N VAL A 48 1.97 4.06 9.32
CA VAL A 48 3.09 3.88 8.39
C VAL A 48 2.67 4.28 6.98
N ALA A 49 1.46 3.91 6.56
CA ALA A 49 0.95 4.28 5.24
C ALA A 49 0.84 5.80 5.06
N ALA A 50 0.36 6.52 6.08
CA ALA A 50 0.29 7.97 6.04
C ALA A 50 1.68 8.61 5.83
N ALA A 51 2.72 8.09 6.50
CA ALA A 51 4.09 8.54 6.33
C ALA A 51 4.62 8.22 4.91
N MET A 52 4.40 6.99 4.44
CA MET A 52 4.83 6.55 3.10
C MET A 52 4.16 7.35 1.98
N LEU A 53 2.90 7.74 2.13
CA LEU A 53 2.14 8.47 1.11
C LEU A 53 2.33 9.99 1.18
N ALA A 54 2.83 10.54 2.29
CA ALA A 54 3.05 11.98 2.46
C ALA A 54 3.90 12.64 1.34
N PRO A 55 4.97 12.01 0.82
CA PRO A 55 5.75 12.57 -0.30
C PRO A 55 4.95 12.79 -1.59
N LEU A 56 3.81 12.11 -1.77
CA LEU A 56 2.97 12.21 -2.97
C LEU A 56 2.06 13.45 -2.97
N LYS A 57 1.95 14.19 -1.85
CA LYS A 57 1.27 15.49 -1.74
C LYS A 57 -0.06 15.58 -2.51
N GLY A 58 -1.00 14.69 -2.19
CA GLY A 58 -2.34 14.65 -2.81
C GLY A 58 -2.46 13.74 -4.05
N LYS A 59 -1.36 13.30 -4.64
CA LYS A 59 -1.34 12.30 -5.73
C LYS A 59 -1.49 10.85 -5.26
N ALA A 60 -1.64 10.65 -3.95
CA ALA A 60 -1.86 9.34 -3.35
C ALA A 60 -3.27 8.78 -3.60
N ALA A 61 -4.22 9.61 -4.07
CA ALA A 61 -5.57 9.16 -4.35
C ALA A 61 -5.56 8.02 -5.38
N GLY A 62 -6.11 6.87 -5.00
CA GLY A 62 -6.11 5.66 -5.84
C GLY A 62 -4.86 4.77 -5.72
N GLN A 63 -3.83 5.21 -4.98
CA GLN A 63 -2.59 4.44 -4.76
C GLN A 63 -2.57 3.66 -3.44
N PHE A 64 -3.69 3.69 -2.71
CA PHE A 64 -3.83 2.94 -1.47
C PHE A 64 -5.28 2.51 -1.25
N ARG A 65 -5.45 1.50 -0.40
CA ARG A 65 -6.73 0.94 0.01
C ARG A 65 -6.72 0.70 1.51
N ALA A 66 -7.72 1.21 2.22
CA ALA A 66 -7.91 0.89 3.62
C ALA A 66 -8.43 -0.54 3.77
N LEU A 67 -7.87 -1.28 4.73
CA LEU A 67 -8.27 -2.62 5.12
C LEU A 67 -8.82 -2.61 6.55
N ALA A 68 -9.42 -3.73 6.96
CA ALA A 68 -9.82 -3.92 8.35
C ALA A 68 -8.60 -3.97 9.28
N GLY A 69 -8.80 -3.64 10.57
CA GLY A 69 -7.76 -3.77 11.59
C GLY A 69 -6.65 -2.72 11.53
N ASN A 70 -6.94 -1.50 11.07
CA ASN A 70 -5.96 -0.40 10.93
C ASN A 70 -4.79 -0.71 10.00
N LEU A 71 -5.04 -1.55 8.99
CA LEU A 71 -4.11 -1.86 7.93
C LEU A 71 -4.48 -1.09 6.66
N VAL A 72 -3.47 -0.81 5.85
CA VAL A 72 -3.58 -0.14 4.56
C VAL A 72 -2.70 -0.90 3.58
N GLU A 73 -3.26 -1.19 2.42
CA GLU A 73 -2.50 -1.61 1.26
C GLU A 73 -2.08 -0.39 0.46
N ILE A 74 -0.82 -0.36 0.08
CA ILE A 74 -0.25 0.59 -0.86
C ILE A 74 0.00 -0.17 -2.16
N ASP A 75 -0.49 0.39 -3.25
CA ASP A 75 -0.23 -0.06 -4.62
C ASP A 75 0.05 1.19 -5.46
N ALA A 76 1.30 1.65 -5.38
CA ALA A 76 1.70 2.96 -5.87
C ALA A 76 2.66 2.84 -7.05
N ALA A 77 2.21 3.27 -8.23
CA ALA A 77 3.05 3.47 -9.40
C ALA A 77 3.62 4.90 -9.38
N VAL A 78 4.92 5.02 -9.13
CA VAL A 78 5.61 6.30 -8.91
C VAL A 78 6.95 6.33 -9.63
N THR A 79 7.60 7.49 -9.69
CA THR A 79 8.98 7.55 -10.18
C THR A 79 9.94 6.96 -9.16
N LEU A 80 11.09 6.42 -9.60
CA LEU A 80 12.10 5.84 -8.72
C LEU A 80 12.54 6.79 -7.57
N PRO A 81 12.83 8.09 -7.81
CA PRO A 81 13.16 9.01 -6.73
C PRO A 81 12.02 9.20 -5.73
N MET A 82 10.77 9.03 -6.17
CA MET A 82 9.62 9.10 -5.28
C MET A 82 9.49 7.83 -4.44
N ALA A 83 9.62 6.64 -5.04
CA ALA A 83 9.63 5.38 -4.29
C ALA A 83 10.70 5.38 -3.20
N MET A 84 11.91 5.88 -3.49
CA MET A 84 12.96 6.03 -2.47
C MET A 84 12.54 6.94 -1.30
N ARG A 85 11.83 8.04 -1.56
CA ARG A 85 11.30 8.91 -0.49
C ARG A 85 10.22 8.20 0.33
N MET A 86 9.38 7.39 -0.30
CA MET A 86 8.35 6.61 0.39
C MET A 86 8.98 5.56 1.31
N LEU A 87 9.98 4.82 0.81
CA LEU A 87 10.73 3.83 1.60
C LEU A 87 11.49 4.46 2.75
N LYS A 88 12.16 5.59 2.52
CA LYS A 88 12.82 6.33 3.61
C LYS A 88 11.82 6.78 4.69
N ALA A 89 10.64 7.24 4.30
CA ALA A 89 9.61 7.62 5.26
C ALA A 89 9.08 6.43 6.07
N GLN A 90 9.04 5.23 5.47
CA GLN A 90 8.74 3.97 6.17
C GLN A 90 9.80 3.65 7.23
N ASP A 91 11.08 3.71 6.87
CA ASP A 91 12.17 3.42 7.80
C ASP A 91 12.17 4.41 8.98
N ASP A 92 12.01 5.70 8.69
CA ASP A 92 12.02 6.76 9.70
C ASP A 92 10.86 6.59 10.72
N ILE A 93 9.66 6.20 10.26
CA ILE A 93 8.53 5.96 11.17
C ILE A 93 8.64 4.63 11.92
N GLN A 94 9.15 3.58 11.28
CA GLN A 94 9.37 2.29 11.93
C GLN A 94 10.43 2.40 13.03
N ALA A 95 11.52 3.12 12.79
CA ALA A 95 12.53 3.39 13.82
C ALA A 95 11.92 4.11 15.03
N ARG A 96 11.03 5.08 14.80
CA ARG A 96 10.33 5.78 15.90
C ARG A 96 9.35 4.88 16.66
N LEU A 97 8.70 3.95 15.97
CA LEU A 97 7.75 3.02 16.59
C LEU A 97 8.43 1.90 17.38
N GLN A 98 9.67 1.52 17.04
CA GLN A 98 10.46 0.54 17.79
C GLN A 98 11.14 1.12 19.03
N LEU A 99 11.21 2.45 19.14
CA LEU A 99 11.79 3.17 20.27
C LEU A 99 10.77 3.50 21.37
N ASN A 100 9.49 3.16 21.17
CA ASN A 100 8.40 3.35 22.12
C ASN A 100 7.88 1.99 22.63
#